data_AF-A0A524PW94-F1
#
_entry.id   AF-A0A524PW94-F1
#
_cell.length_a   1.000
_cell.length_b   1.000
_cell.length_c   1.000
_cell.angle_alpha   90.00
_cell.angle_beta   90.00
_cell.angle_gamma   90.00
#
_symmetry.space_group_name_H-M   'P 1'
#
loop_
_entity.id
_entity.type
_entity.pdbx_description
1 polymer ?
#
loop_
_entity_poly.entity_id
_entity_poly.type
_entity_poly.pdbx_seq_one_letter_code
_entity_poly.pdbx_strand_id
1 'polypeptide(L)'
;MKRCVPIIFIACLGSCITAPGLNRGAVVALDAFFRQCEADIERAKVVIVERDLIKTLTHLQHMDGGGEKYYLLERESITEMITSVTEGAYADFMLINRRGTIIYTMENEELFAQNAGSGRGGSLAAAVYGRRDAGVALSGPEAIAGKPDRRYIAVHSNVSGSGTMPGIFALLVDCERIRELAGANTAILDRRGHYIIAEKEEIINTRHPDFEAFDLDSRGGARTCTIPEYRVFRFRDTLWVLVGQ
;
A
#
# COMPACT_ATOMS: atom_id res chain seq x y z
N MET A 1 -29.35 -70.39 -4.49
CA MET A 1 -28.27 -69.49 -4.03
C MET A 1 -28.57 -68.08 -4.52
N LYS A 2 -29.15 -67.22 -3.67
CA LYS A 2 -29.45 -65.80 -3.99
C LYS A 2 -28.47 -64.93 -3.21
N ARG A 3 -27.60 -64.20 -3.91
CA ARG A 3 -26.62 -63.27 -3.34
C ARG A 3 -27.32 -61.93 -3.07
N CYS A 4 -27.39 -61.51 -1.81
CA CYS A 4 -27.73 -60.15 -1.43
C CYS A 4 -26.44 -59.31 -1.42
N VAL A 5 -26.46 -58.19 -2.16
CA VAL A 5 -25.42 -57.15 -2.11
C VAL A 5 -25.98 -56.02 -1.23
N PRO A 6 -25.25 -55.51 -0.23
CA PRO A 6 -25.69 -54.35 0.53
C PRO A 6 -25.30 -53.06 -0.21
N ILE A 7 -26.29 -52.21 -0.47
CA ILE A 7 -26.09 -50.83 -0.96
C ILE A 7 -25.77 -49.97 0.28
N ILE A 8 -24.56 -49.44 0.34
CA ILE A 8 -24.13 -48.48 1.36
C ILE A 8 -24.64 -47.10 0.94
N PHE A 9 -25.63 -46.57 1.68
CA PHE A 9 -26.02 -45.17 1.62
C PHE A 9 -25.00 -44.33 2.38
N ILE A 10 -24.11 -43.64 1.67
CA ILE A 10 -23.26 -42.60 2.24
C ILE A 10 -24.10 -41.32 2.32
N ALA A 11 -24.56 -40.98 3.53
CA ALA A 11 -25.15 -39.68 3.81
C ALA A 11 -24.05 -38.62 3.82
N CYS A 12 -23.98 -37.82 2.76
CA CYS A 12 -23.19 -36.59 2.75
C CYS A 12 -23.81 -35.59 3.74
N LEU A 13 -23.35 -35.61 4.98
CA LEU A 13 -23.52 -34.48 5.90
C LEU A 13 -22.68 -33.33 5.36
N GLY A 14 -23.33 -32.45 4.57
CA GLY A 14 -22.78 -31.17 4.16
C GLY A 14 -22.42 -30.38 5.41
N SER A 15 -21.13 -30.35 5.73
CA SER A 15 -20.60 -29.40 6.70
C SER A 15 -20.77 -28.02 6.08
N CYS A 16 -21.68 -27.21 6.63
CA CYS A 16 -21.64 -25.77 6.47
C CYS A 16 -20.31 -25.32 7.07
N ILE A 17 -19.27 -25.23 6.24
CA ILE A 17 -18.08 -24.44 6.57
C ILE A 17 -18.59 -23.00 6.61
N THR A 18 -18.94 -22.53 7.81
CA THR A 18 -19.03 -21.09 8.07
C THR A 18 -17.66 -20.54 7.73
N ALA A 19 -17.56 -19.87 6.57
CA ALA A 19 -16.39 -19.10 6.21
C ALA A 19 -16.02 -18.21 7.41
N PRO A 20 -14.74 -18.14 7.81
CA PRO A 20 -14.30 -17.27 8.89
C PRO A 20 -14.83 -15.85 8.64
N GLY A 21 -15.67 -15.36 9.56
CA GLY A 21 -16.26 -14.03 9.43
C GLY A 21 -15.20 -12.94 9.39
N LEU A 22 -15.58 -11.76 8.89
CA LEU A 22 -14.68 -10.63 8.72
C LEU A 22 -14.02 -10.27 10.06
N ASN A 23 -12.70 -10.04 10.07
CA ASN A 23 -11.97 -9.70 11.28
C ASN A 23 -12.54 -8.39 11.88
N ARG A 24 -13.18 -8.50 13.06
CA ARG A 24 -13.82 -7.36 13.74
C ARG A 24 -12.84 -6.25 14.09
N GLY A 25 -11.56 -6.58 14.27
CA GLY A 25 -10.48 -5.64 14.57
C GLY A 25 -9.81 -5.01 13.34
N ALA A 26 -10.16 -5.42 12.12
CA ALA A 26 -9.45 -5.02 10.90
C ALA A 26 -9.38 -3.50 10.70
N VAL A 27 -10.51 -2.81 10.87
CA VAL A 27 -10.59 -1.34 10.73
C VAL A 27 -9.70 -0.64 11.75
N VAL A 28 -9.69 -1.13 13.00
CA VAL A 28 -8.87 -0.55 14.07
C VAL A 28 -7.38 -0.81 13.83
N ALA A 29 -7.02 -2.02 13.38
CA ALA A 29 -5.65 -2.38 13.07
C ALA A 29 -5.09 -1.55 11.89
N LEU A 30 -5.87 -1.39 10.82
CA LEU A 30 -5.50 -0.56 9.68
C LEU A 30 -5.40 0.92 10.06
N ASP A 31 -6.35 1.45 10.86
CA ASP A 31 -6.30 2.86 11.31
C ASP A 31 -5.05 3.11 12.16
N ALA A 32 -4.77 2.24 13.14
CA ALA A 32 -3.55 2.32 13.95
C ALA A 32 -2.28 2.26 13.09
N PHE A 33 -2.24 1.34 12.12
CA PHE A 33 -1.10 1.19 11.21
C PHE A 33 -0.87 2.44 10.36
N PHE A 34 -1.90 2.97 9.69
CA PHE A 34 -1.71 4.15 8.83
C PHE A 34 -1.47 5.43 9.63
N ARG A 35 -1.98 5.54 10.86
CA ARG A 35 -1.58 6.62 11.78
C ARG A 35 -0.11 6.53 12.17
N GLN A 36 0.42 5.32 12.37
CA GLN A 36 1.85 5.13 12.60
C GLN A 36 2.66 5.57 11.37
N CYS A 37 2.26 5.17 10.17
CA CYS A 37 2.92 5.60 8.93
C CYS A 37 2.93 7.12 8.77
N GLU A 38 1.82 7.78 9.12
CA GLU A 38 1.76 9.24 9.12
C GLU A 38 2.73 9.87 10.13
N ALA A 39 2.80 9.35 11.35
CA ALA A 39 3.75 9.84 12.35
C ALA A 39 5.21 9.62 11.90
N ASP A 40 5.51 8.47 11.30
CA ASP A 40 6.82 8.14 10.73
C ASP A 40 7.20 9.08 9.58
N ILE A 41 6.26 9.43 8.68
CA ILE A 41 6.48 10.43 7.64
C ILE A 41 6.87 11.78 8.24
N GLU A 42 6.14 12.25 9.24
CA GLU A 42 6.41 13.57 9.83
C GLU A 42 7.76 13.61 10.55
N ARG A 43 8.16 12.53 11.23
CA ARG A 43 9.50 12.43 11.83
C ARG A 43 10.61 12.36 10.80
N ALA A 44 10.44 11.54 9.76
CA ALA A 44 11.40 11.44 8.67
C ALA A 44 11.56 12.77 7.92
N LYS A 45 10.47 13.54 7.72
CA LYS A 45 10.50 14.87 7.09
C LYS A 45 11.44 15.83 7.81
N VAL A 46 11.47 15.82 9.14
CA VAL A 46 12.38 16.65 9.94
C VAL A 46 13.83 16.32 9.56
N VAL A 47 14.20 15.04 9.59
CA VAL A 47 15.55 14.58 9.23
C VAL A 47 15.92 14.94 7.78
N ILE A 48 15.01 14.70 6.83
CA ILE A 48 15.22 15.00 5.41
C ILE A 48 15.50 16.49 5.19
N VAL A 49 14.78 17.35 5.89
CA VAL A 49 14.95 18.82 5.81
C VAL A 49 16.22 19.26 6.53
N GLU A 50 16.46 18.84 7.76
CA GLU A 50 17.64 19.25 8.55
C GLU A 50 18.96 18.87 7.88
N ARG A 51 18.97 17.78 7.11
CA ARG A 51 20.15 17.29 6.37
C ARG A 51 20.17 17.72 4.90
N ASP A 52 19.18 18.48 4.45
CA ASP A 52 19.00 18.93 3.06
C ASP A 52 19.14 17.77 2.04
N LEU A 53 18.61 16.58 2.40
CA LEU A 53 18.87 15.34 1.66
C LEU A 53 18.42 15.44 0.20
N ILE A 54 17.27 16.07 -0.05
CA ILE A 54 16.74 16.20 -1.42
C ILE A 54 17.73 16.95 -2.31
N LYS A 55 18.34 18.02 -1.81
CA LYS A 55 19.33 18.79 -2.55
C LYS A 55 20.63 18.04 -2.74
N THR A 56 21.17 17.46 -1.66
CA THR A 56 22.41 16.70 -1.68
C THR A 56 22.30 15.52 -2.66
N LEU A 57 21.26 14.71 -2.54
CA LEU A 57 21.02 13.55 -3.41
C LEU A 57 20.73 13.95 -4.85
N THR A 58 19.97 15.02 -5.08
CA THR A 58 19.77 15.54 -6.44
C THR A 58 21.10 15.97 -7.05
N HIS A 59 21.98 16.63 -6.28
CA HIS A 59 23.31 17.02 -6.75
C HIS A 59 24.16 15.78 -7.10
N LEU A 60 24.24 14.80 -6.18
CA LEU A 60 24.97 13.56 -6.40
C LEU A 60 24.49 12.82 -7.65
N GLN A 61 23.18 12.76 -7.88
CA GLN A 61 22.60 12.14 -9.08
C GLN A 61 23.06 12.79 -10.40
N HIS A 62 23.36 14.09 -10.39
CA HIS A 62 23.84 14.80 -11.60
C HIS A 62 25.36 14.68 -11.80
N MET A 63 26.11 14.16 -10.81
CA MET A 63 27.55 13.97 -10.94
C MET A 63 27.89 12.71 -11.76
N ASP A 64 28.92 12.81 -12.60
CA ASP A 64 29.55 11.71 -13.34
C ASP A 64 28.61 10.75 -14.11
N GLY A 65 27.59 11.30 -14.79
CA GLY A 65 26.79 10.53 -15.76
C GLY A 65 25.63 9.71 -15.20
N GLY A 66 25.21 9.95 -13.95
CA GLY A 66 24.01 9.33 -13.37
C GLY A 66 24.07 9.09 -11.86
N GLY A 67 25.20 9.39 -11.21
CA GLY A 67 25.36 9.41 -9.75
C GLY A 67 25.20 8.08 -9.01
N GLU A 68 24.93 6.98 -9.71
CA GLU A 68 24.64 5.66 -9.15
C GLU A 68 25.74 5.18 -8.19
N LYS A 69 27.01 5.39 -8.54
CA LYS A 69 28.16 5.04 -7.70
C LYS A 69 28.21 5.80 -6.37
N TYR A 70 27.92 7.11 -6.37
CA TYR A 70 27.98 7.93 -5.15
C TYR A 70 26.73 7.74 -4.29
N TYR A 71 25.59 7.54 -4.94
CA TYR A 71 24.34 7.22 -4.29
C TYR A 71 24.43 5.94 -3.45
N LEU A 72 25.01 4.85 -4.00
CA LEU A 72 25.14 3.59 -3.29
C LEU A 72 25.98 3.68 -2.01
N LEU A 73 26.94 4.61 -1.96
CA LEU A 73 27.79 4.82 -0.78
C LEU A 73 27.04 5.49 0.39
N GLU A 74 26.12 6.40 0.08
CA GLU A 74 25.34 7.14 1.08
C GLU A 74 24.02 6.45 1.44
N ARG A 75 23.60 5.43 0.67
CA ARG A 75 22.30 4.79 0.85
C ARG A 75 22.15 4.20 2.25
N GLU A 76 23.15 3.46 2.74
CA GLU A 76 23.09 2.80 4.05
C GLU A 76 22.98 3.83 5.18
N SER A 77 23.81 4.87 5.17
CA SER A 77 23.80 5.92 6.19
C SER A 77 22.47 6.70 6.22
N ILE A 78 21.90 6.99 5.04
CA ILE A 78 20.59 7.65 4.93
C ILE A 78 19.48 6.72 5.43
N THR A 79 19.51 5.44 5.05
CA THR A 79 18.56 4.43 5.53
C THR A 79 18.59 4.32 7.04
N GLU A 80 19.77 4.20 7.66
CA GLU A 80 19.91 4.17 9.12
C GLU A 80 19.35 5.43 9.77
N MET A 81 19.60 6.60 9.17
CA MET A 81 19.11 7.86 9.71
C MET A 81 17.59 7.95 9.69
N ILE A 82 16.94 7.57 8.59
CA ILE A 82 15.48 7.56 8.47
C ILE A 82 14.88 6.45 9.34
N THR A 83 15.47 5.26 9.37
CA THR A 83 14.99 4.15 10.23
C THR A 83 15.14 4.47 11.71
N SER A 84 16.13 5.27 12.13
CA SER A 84 16.28 5.69 13.53
C SER A 84 15.12 6.54 14.07
N VAL A 85 14.34 7.16 13.18
CA VAL A 85 13.19 8.01 13.53
C VAL A 85 11.85 7.43 13.07
N THR A 86 11.84 6.22 12.54
CA THR A 86 10.62 5.52 12.12
C THR A 86 10.47 4.21 12.87
N GLU A 87 9.24 3.76 13.09
CA GLU A 87 8.95 2.55 13.86
C GLU A 87 8.41 1.41 12.99
N GLY A 88 7.80 1.74 11.85
CA GLY A 88 7.24 0.74 10.95
C GLY A 88 8.29 -0.08 10.20
N ALA A 89 7.96 -1.34 9.94
CA ALA A 89 8.71 -2.18 8.99
C ALA A 89 8.19 -1.90 7.57
N TYR A 90 8.93 -1.10 6.82
CA TYR A 90 8.60 -0.71 5.47
C TYR A 90 9.34 -1.58 4.46
N ALA A 91 8.69 -1.87 3.33
CA ALA A 91 9.32 -2.63 2.26
C ALA A 91 10.33 -1.78 1.48
N ASP A 92 10.12 -0.47 1.42
CA ASP A 92 11.05 0.49 0.86
C ASP A 92 10.73 1.92 1.33
N PHE A 93 11.69 2.81 1.12
CA PHE A 93 11.50 4.25 1.15
C PHE A 93 11.64 4.80 -0.27
N MET A 94 11.01 5.93 -0.55
CA MET A 94 11.18 6.60 -1.84
C MET A 94 11.20 8.11 -1.64
N LEU A 95 12.28 8.75 -2.10
CA LEU A 95 12.39 10.20 -2.17
C LEU A 95 12.34 10.64 -3.63
N ILE A 96 11.42 11.58 -3.92
CA ILE A 96 11.22 12.14 -5.25
C ILE A 96 11.52 13.64 -5.20
N ASN A 97 12.37 14.13 -6.10
CA ASN A 97 12.62 15.57 -6.18
C ASN A 97 11.50 16.31 -6.94
N ARG A 98 11.56 17.65 -6.96
CA ARG A 98 10.59 18.51 -7.67
C ARG A 98 10.42 18.18 -9.16
N ARG A 99 11.41 17.58 -9.82
CA ARG A 99 11.35 17.21 -11.24
C ARG A 99 10.68 15.86 -11.48
N GLY A 100 10.26 15.17 -10.41
CA GLY A 100 9.70 13.84 -10.47
C GLY A 100 10.74 12.73 -10.54
N THR A 101 12.02 13.03 -10.40
CA THR A 101 13.05 11.99 -10.39
C THR A 101 13.13 11.35 -9.01
N ILE A 102 13.14 10.02 -8.97
CA ILE A 102 13.42 9.25 -7.76
C ILE A 102 14.92 9.39 -7.47
N ILE A 103 15.23 10.04 -6.36
CA ILE A 103 16.60 10.40 -5.95
C ILE A 103 17.10 9.54 -4.79
N TYR A 104 16.22 8.74 -4.19
CA TYR A 104 16.62 7.73 -3.22
C TYR A 104 15.53 6.67 -3.04
N THR A 105 16.00 5.46 -2.75
CA THR A 105 15.29 4.25 -2.38
C THR A 105 16.07 3.53 -1.26
N MET A 106 15.38 2.90 -0.32
CA MET A 106 16.02 2.13 0.75
C MET A 106 16.67 0.87 0.18
N GLU A 107 15.97 0.15 -0.68
CA GLU A 107 16.41 -1.16 -1.19
C GLU A 107 16.33 -1.25 -2.72
N ASN A 108 15.22 -0.82 -3.34
CA ASN A 108 14.97 -1.08 -4.75
C ASN A 108 15.79 -0.15 -5.67
N GLU A 109 16.90 -0.65 -6.20
CA GLU A 109 17.78 0.07 -7.13
C GLU A 109 17.12 0.29 -8.50
N GLU A 110 16.20 -0.58 -8.93
CA GLU A 110 15.54 -0.40 -10.23
C GLU A 110 14.66 0.84 -10.27
N LEU A 111 14.13 1.29 -9.13
CA LEU A 111 13.37 2.53 -9.02
C LEU A 111 14.26 3.78 -9.05
N PHE A 112 15.55 3.66 -8.70
CA PHE A 112 16.45 4.81 -8.63
C PHE A 112 16.60 5.48 -10.00
N ALA A 113 16.70 6.81 -10.01
CA ALA A 113 16.81 7.66 -11.21
C ALA A 113 15.65 7.60 -12.21
N GLN A 114 14.65 6.74 -12.00
CA GLN A 114 13.43 6.79 -12.80
C GLN A 114 12.68 8.11 -12.57
N ASN A 115 12.01 8.59 -13.62
CA ASN A 115 11.18 9.78 -13.51
C ASN A 115 9.70 9.38 -13.40
N ALA A 116 9.14 9.65 -12.22
CA ALA A 116 7.74 9.44 -11.87
C ALA A 116 6.77 10.25 -12.73
N GLY A 117 7.22 11.37 -13.30
CA GLY A 117 6.42 12.23 -14.19
C GLY A 117 6.40 11.75 -15.65
N SER A 118 7.40 10.97 -16.08
CA SER A 118 7.48 10.44 -17.45
C SER A 118 7.02 8.98 -17.59
N GLY A 119 6.67 8.32 -16.48
CA GLY A 119 6.14 6.97 -16.50
C GLY A 119 4.86 6.88 -17.34
N ARG A 120 4.66 5.74 -18.02
CA ARG A 120 3.32 5.39 -18.55
C ARG A 120 2.36 5.41 -17.35
N GLY A 121 1.20 6.05 -17.50
CA GLY A 121 0.21 6.11 -16.42
C GLY A 121 -0.06 4.70 -15.86
N GLY A 122 -0.01 4.57 -14.52
CA GLY A 122 -0.22 3.30 -13.83
C GLY A 122 0.93 2.81 -12.93
N SER A 123 2.08 3.49 -12.83
CA SER A 123 3.10 3.12 -11.83
C SER A 123 2.83 3.75 -10.47
N LEU A 124 3.27 3.08 -9.38
CA LEU A 124 3.15 3.63 -8.03
C LEU A 124 3.83 5.00 -7.88
N ALA A 125 5.02 5.14 -8.46
CA ALA A 125 5.76 6.41 -8.45
C ALA A 125 4.97 7.54 -9.12
N ALA A 126 4.34 7.27 -10.27
CA ALA A 126 3.49 8.24 -10.95
C ALA A 126 2.25 8.60 -10.10
N ALA A 127 1.64 7.63 -9.42
CA ALA A 127 0.52 7.87 -8.51
C ALA A 127 0.92 8.72 -7.28
N VAL A 128 2.13 8.55 -6.75
CA VAL A 128 2.70 9.40 -5.69
C VAL A 128 2.95 10.81 -6.22
N TYR A 129 3.66 10.95 -7.35
CA TYR A 129 4.03 12.25 -7.90
C TYR A 129 2.84 13.06 -8.42
N GLY A 130 1.78 12.40 -8.91
CA GLY A 130 0.52 13.04 -9.30
C GLY A 130 -0.20 13.70 -8.13
N ARG A 131 0.16 13.35 -6.89
CA ARG A 131 -0.42 13.86 -5.65
C ARG A 131 0.58 14.68 -4.83
N ARG A 132 1.61 15.24 -5.47
CA ARG A 132 2.70 16.03 -4.84
C ARG A 132 2.26 17.25 -4.02
N ASP A 133 1.06 17.77 -4.26
CA ASP A 133 0.52 18.94 -3.56
C ASP A 133 -0.40 18.55 -2.39
N ALA A 134 -0.61 17.25 -2.16
CA ALA A 134 -1.34 16.76 -0.98
C ALA A 134 -0.43 16.79 0.26
N GLY A 135 -1.06 16.88 1.44
CA GLY A 135 -0.40 16.46 2.68
C GLY A 135 -0.20 14.94 2.70
N VAL A 136 -0.33 14.32 3.87
CA VAL A 136 -0.24 12.86 3.97
C VAL A 136 -1.37 12.19 3.18
N ALA A 137 -0.99 11.32 2.23
CA ALA A 137 -1.89 10.65 1.31
C ALA A 137 -1.48 9.19 1.07
N LEU A 138 -2.43 8.39 0.59
CA LEU A 138 -2.20 7.02 0.13
C LEU A 138 -2.26 6.98 -1.40
N SER A 139 -1.34 6.25 -2.01
CA SER A 139 -1.33 5.92 -3.44
C SER A 139 -1.13 4.42 -3.64
N GLY A 140 -1.69 3.89 -4.73
CA GLY A 140 -1.69 2.46 -5.02
C GLY A 140 -3.01 1.78 -4.64
N PRO A 141 -3.06 0.44 -4.60
CA PRO A 141 -1.93 -0.48 -4.75
C PRO A 141 -1.45 -0.66 -6.19
N GLU A 142 -0.14 -0.63 -6.42
CA GLU A 142 0.47 -0.89 -7.73
C GLU A 142 1.77 -1.69 -7.60
N ALA A 143 2.16 -2.39 -8.65
CA ALA A 143 3.49 -2.98 -8.75
C ALA A 143 4.57 -1.90 -8.93
N ILE A 144 5.81 -2.24 -8.60
CA ILE A 144 6.98 -1.38 -8.81
C ILE A 144 7.99 -2.04 -9.74
N ALA A 145 8.90 -1.25 -10.32
CA ALA A 145 9.99 -1.77 -11.15
C ALA A 145 10.79 -2.81 -10.36
N GLY A 146 11.19 -3.90 -11.04
CA GLY A 146 11.93 -5.02 -10.44
C GLY A 146 11.13 -5.98 -9.57
N LYS A 147 9.89 -5.63 -9.19
CA LYS A 147 9.03 -6.46 -8.32
C LYS A 147 7.59 -6.54 -8.89
N PRO A 148 7.38 -7.09 -10.09
CA PRO A 148 6.08 -7.11 -10.77
C PRO A 148 5.05 -8.05 -10.12
N ASP A 149 5.51 -9.02 -9.34
CA ASP A 149 4.76 -10.02 -8.59
C ASP A 149 4.28 -9.50 -7.22
N ARG A 150 4.70 -8.31 -6.82
CA ARG A 150 4.34 -7.70 -5.53
C ARG A 150 3.71 -6.35 -5.76
N ARG A 151 2.71 -6.02 -4.94
CA ARG A 151 2.00 -4.74 -5.01
C ARG A 151 2.19 -3.98 -3.73
N TYR A 152 2.29 -2.66 -3.86
CA TYR A 152 2.63 -1.78 -2.75
C TYR A 152 1.64 -0.63 -2.68
N ILE A 153 1.37 -0.21 -1.45
CA ILE A 153 0.72 1.05 -1.13
C ILE A 153 1.79 2.00 -0.65
N ALA A 154 1.81 3.21 -1.22
CA ALA A 154 2.66 4.29 -0.75
C ALA A 154 1.87 5.17 0.21
N VAL A 155 2.36 5.34 1.43
CA VAL A 155 1.96 6.44 2.31
C VAL A 155 2.98 7.55 2.10
N HIS A 156 2.56 8.74 1.68
CA HIS A 156 3.49 9.78 1.25
C HIS A 156 3.02 11.18 1.59
N SER A 157 3.95 12.12 1.64
CA SER A 157 3.70 13.54 1.85
C SER A 157 4.75 14.37 1.12
N ASN A 158 4.39 15.60 0.76
CA ASN A 158 5.37 16.60 0.38
C ASN A 158 6.36 16.88 1.52
N VAL A 159 7.60 17.20 1.14
CA VAL A 159 8.68 17.63 2.02
C VAL A 159 9.20 18.96 1.54
N SER A 160 9.20 19.95 2.43
CA SER A 160 9.71 21.29 2.14
C SER A 160 10.12 21.98 3.44
N GLY A 161 11.21 22.74 3.41
CA GLY A 161 11.67 23.57 4.53
C GLY A 161 12.33 24.86 4.04
N SER A 162 12.61 25.78 4.94
CA SER A 162 13.27 27.04 4.61
C SER A 162 14.68 26.77 4.05
N GLY A 163 14.89 27.05 2.77
CA GLY A 163 16.19 26.89 2.11
C GLY A 163 16.49 25.47 1.60
N THR A 164 15.58 24.51 1.76
CA THR A 164 15.73 23.16 1.20
C THR A 164 14.95 23.00 -0.09
N MET A 165 15.43 22.13 -0.98
CA MET A 165 14.71 21.82 -2.22
C MET A 165 13.47 20.98 -1.91
N PRO A 166 12.26 21.36 -2.39
CA PRO A 166 11.07 20.58 -2.13
C PRO A 166 11.06 19.25 -2.88
N GLY A 167 10.36 18.28 -2.32
CA GLY A 167 10.18 16.95 -2.89
C GLY A 167 9.03 16.20 -2.22
N ILE A 168 9.05 14.89 -2.35
CA ILE A 168 8.05 13.97 -1.78
C ILE A 168 8.81 12.84 -1.10
N PHE A 169 8.36 12.46 0.08
CA PHE A 169 8.83 11.26 0.78
C PHE A 169 7.68 10.27 0.87
N ALA A 170 7.97 9.01 0.54
CA ALA A 170 7.00 7.92 0.55
C ALA A 170 7.56 6.70 1.30
N LEU A 171 6.70 6.11 2.13
CA LEU A 171 6.87 4.83 2.77
C LEU A 171 6.12 3.78 1.95
N LEU A 172 6.82 2.76 1.45
CA LEU A 172 6.21 1.69 0.66
C LEU A 172 5.86 0.52 1.58
N VAL A 173 4.58 0.15 1.57
CA VAL A 173 4.03 -0.95 2.35
C VAL A 173 3.59 -2.05 1.41
N ASP A 174 4.07 -3.28 1.64
CA ASP A 174 3.62 -4.46 0.90
C ASP A 174 2.12 -4.72 1.14
N CYS A 175 1.35 -4.95 0.09
CA CYS A 175 -0.07 -5.28 0.19
C CYS A 175 -0.32 -6.56 1.00
N GLU A 176 0.64 -7.47 1.08
CA GLU A 176 0.58 -8.65 1.95
C GLU A 176 0.44 -8.25 3.41
N ARG A 177 1.16 -7.21 3.85
CA ARG A 177 1.03 -6.68 5.21
C ARG A 177 -0.35 -6.07 5.46
N ILE A 178 -0.91 -5.39 4.46
CA ILE A 178 -2.25 -4.83 4.53
C ILE A 178 -3.30 -5.94 4.62
N ARG A 179 -3.12 -7.03 3.86
CA ARG A 179 -3.95 -8.23 3.90
C ARG A 179 -3.90 -8.92 5.26
N GLU A 180 -2.72 -9.05 5.87
CA GLU A 180 -2.57 -9.57 7.25
C GLU A 180 -3.36 -8.73 8.27
N LEU A 181 -3.25 -7.40 8.19
CA LEU A 181 -3.95 -6.48 9.09
C LEU A 181 -5.48 -6.52 8.88
N ALA A 182 -5.92 -6.66 7.63
CA ALA A 182 -7.32 -6.81 7.28
C ALA A 182 -7.87 -8.19 7.71
N GLY A 183 -7.03 -9.22 7.72
CA GLY A 183 -7.35 -10.61 8.02
C GLY A 183 -7.36 -11.48 6.76
N ALA A 184 -6.88 -12.72 6.88
CA ALA A 184 -6.56 -13.61 5.75
C ALA A 184 -7.68 -13.80 4.71
N ASN A 185 -8.95 -13.76 5.14
CA ASN A 185 -10.12 -13.93 4.28
C ASN A 185 -10.84 -12.59 3.99
N THR A 186 -10.08 -11.51 3.83
CA THR A 186 -10.62 -10.18 3.58
C THR A 186 -10.10 -9.65 2.26
N ALA A 187 -11.02 -9.36 1.35
CA ALA A 187 -10.75 -8.54 0.19
C ALA A 187 -10.94 -7.06 0.54
N ILE A 188 -10.21 -6.19 -0.16
CA ILE A 188 -10.33 -4.74 -0.04
C ILE A 188 -10.72 -4.18 -1.40
N LEU A 189 -11.79 -3.40 -1.41
CA LEU A 189 -12.27 -2.67 -2.57
C LEU A 189 -11.95 -1.18 -2.47
N ASP A 190 -11.74 -0.53 -3.61
CA ASP A 190 -11.72 0.93 -3.69
C ASP A 190 -13.14 1.54 -3.59
N ARG A 191 -13.21 2.88 -3.57
CA ARG A 191 -14.47 3.62 -3.54
C ARG A 191 -15.39 3.38 -4.76
N ARG A 192 -14.88 2.75 -5.83
CA ARG A 192 -15.62 2.42 -7.05
C ARG A 192 -16.11 0.97 -7.05
N GLY A 193 -15.75 0.21 -6.02
CA GLY A 193 -16.10 -1.19 -5.86
C GLY A 193 -15.19 -2.16 -6.61
N HIS A 194 -14.00 -1.74 -7.01
CA HIS A 194 -13.03 -2.64 -7.65
C HIS A 194 -12.14 -3.27 -6.59
N TYR A 195 -11.86 -4.57 -6.74
CA TYR A 195 -10.89 -5.26 -5.88
C TYR A 195 -9.51 -4.65 -6.08
N ILE A 196 -8.95 -4.10 -5.01
CA ILE A 196 -7.59 -3.57 -5.01
C ILE A 196 -6.62 -4.48 -4.25
N ILE A 197 -7.09 -5.25 -3.27
CA ILE A 197 -6.34 -6.31 -2.59
C ILE A 197 -7.27 -7.50 -2.42
N ALA A 198 -6.84 -8.69 -2.81
CA ALA A 198 -7.59 -9.93 -2.69
C ALA A 198 -6.64 -11.12 -2.65
N GLU A 199 -7.09 -12.27 -2.14
CA GLU A 199 -6.30 -13.51 -2.18
C GLU A 199 -6.06 -14.00 -3.61
N LYS A 200 -7.09 -13.90 -4.47
CA LYS A 200 -7.01 -14.29 -5.88
C LYS A 200 -6.62 -13.10 -6.73
N GLU A 201 -5.50 -13.19 -7.43
CA GLU A 201 -5.04 -12.12 -8.31
C GLU A 201 -6.00 -11.89 -9.49
N GLU A 202 -6.70 -12.92 -9.96
CA GLU A 202 -7.58 -12.82 -11.15
C GLU A 202 -8.75 -11.86 -10.95
N ILE A 203 -9.16 -11.60 -9.71
CA ILE A 203 -10.28 -10.70 -9.42
C ILE A 203 -9.83 -9.26 -9.17
N ILE A 204 -8.52 -9.01 -9.04
CA ILE A 204 -7.99 -7.65 -8.86
C ILE A 204 -8.37 -6.80 -10.07
N ASN A 205 -8.76 -5.54 -9.82
CA ASN A 205 -9.29 -4.59 -10.80
C ASN A 205 -10.62 -5.01 -11.44
N THR A 206 -11.26 -6.09 -11.00
CA THR A 206 -12.65 -6.41 -11.35
C THR A 206 -13.61 -5.75 -10.35
N ARG A 207 -14.87 -5.57 -10.75
CA ARG A 207 -15.89 -4.95 -9.90
C ARG A 207 -16.61 -5.99 -9.05
N HIS A 208 -16.79 -5.72 -7.76
CA HIS A 208 -17.61 -6.56 -6.89
C HIS A 208 -19.08 -6.53 -7.36
N PRO A 209 -19.73 -7.68 -7.61
CA PRO A 209 -21.07 -7.75 -8.22
C PRO A 209 -22.12 -6.99 -7.41
N ASP A 210 -22.07 -7.10 -6.08
CA ASP A 210 -23.06 -6.49 -5.19
C ASP A 210 -22.63 -5.13 -4.59
N PHE A 211 -21.63 -4.45 -5.18
CA PHE A 211 -21.08 -3.22 -4.57
C PHE A 211 -22.12 -2.10 -4.38
N GLU A 212 -23.09 -1.99 -5.30
CA GLU A 212 -24.16 -0.98 -5.23
C GLU A 212 -25.07 -1.15 -4.00
N ALA A 213 -25.05 -2.33 -3.36
CA ALA A 213 -25.81 -2.60 -2.16
C ALA A 213 -25.09 -2.17 -0.87
N PHE A 214 -23.81 -1.78 -0.95
CA PHE A 214 -23.02 -1.33 0.20
C PHE A 214 -23.39 0.10 0.58
N ASP A 215 -23.73 0.30 1.86
CA ASP A 215 -23.93 1.62 2.45
C ASP A 215 -22.57 2.17 2.89
N LEU A 216 -21.94 2.92 1.99
CA LEU A 216 -20.63 3.50 2.24
C LEU A 216 -20.68 4.54 3.36
N ASP A 217 -21.77 5.30 3.49
CA ASP A 217 -21.91 6.41 4.43
C ASP A 217 -22.09 5.93 5.89
N SER A 218 -22.59 4.71 6.07
CA SER A 218 -22.70 4.11 7.40
C SER A 218 -21.32 3.92 8.05
N ARG A 219 -21.14 4.46 9.26
CA ARG A 219 -19.93 4.25 10.09
C ARG A 219 -19.84 2.85 10.72
N GLY A 220 -20.67 1.90 10.30
CA GLY A 220 -20.71 0.56 10.90
C GLY A 220 -21.96 -0.27 10.63
N GLY A 221 -22.52 -0.23 9.41
CA GLY A 221 -23.75 -0.97 9.09
C GLY A 221 -23.49 -2.37 8.56
N ALA A 222 -23.39 -3.38 9.44
CA ALA A 222 -23.62 -4.76 9.02
C ALA A 222 -25.10 -4.93 8.62
N ARG A 223 -25.38 -5.17 7.34
CA ARG A 223 -26.71 -5.57 6.85
C ARG A 223 -26.75 -7.08 6.65
N THR A 224 -27.81 -7.72 7.11
CA THR A 224 -28.02 -9.16 7.07
C THR A 224 -28.72 -9.65 5.79
N CYS A 225 -28.35 -10.89 5.44
CA CYS A 225 -29.04 -11.96 4.70
C CYS A 225 -28.76 -12.19 3.20
N THR A 226 -28.16 -11.27 2.45
CA THR A 226 -27.74 -11.56 1.06
C THR A 226 -26.43 -10.90 0.63
N ILE A 227 -25.91 -9.99 1.46
CA ILE A 227 -24.70 -9.23 1.19
C ILE A 227 -23.58 -9.80 2.08
N PRO A 228 -22.36 -10.07 1.55
CA PRO A 228 -21.25 -10.50 2.38
C PRO A 228 -20.98 -9.49 3.51
N GLU A 229 -20.51 -9.97 4.68
CA GLU A 229 -20.13 -9.07 5.78
C GLU A 229 -19.07 -8.10 5.28
N TYR A 230 -19.34 -6.80 5.38
CA TYR A 230 -18.42 -5.75 4.97
C TYR A 230 -18.22 -4.68 6.06
N ARG A 231 -17.08 -4.00 5.99
CA ARG A 231 -16.76 -2.84 6.82
C ARG A 231 -16.16 -1.74 5.97
N VAL A 232 -16.45 -0.49 6.30
CA VAL A 232 -15.85 0.65 5.60
C VAL A 232 -14.69 1.19 6.42
N PHE A 233 -13.51 1.23 5.80
CA PHE A 233 -12.31 1.86 6.34
C PHE A 233 -12.13 3.23 5.70
N ARG A 234 -11.77 4.22 6.52
CA ARG A 234 -11.52 5.59 6.08
C ARG A 234 -10.25 6.10 6.70
N PHE A 235 -9.36 6.61 5.87
CA PHE A 235 -8.15 7.28 6.31
C PHE A 235 -7.81 8.40 5.34
N ARG A 236 -7.76 9.64 5.84
CA ARG A 236 -7.60 10.85 5.02
C ARG A 236 -8.66 10.87 3.90
N ASP A 237 -8.25 10.95 2.64
CA ASP A 237 -9.13 10.93 1.47
C ASP A 237 -9.35 9.52 0.89
N THR A 238 -8.81 8.50 1.56
CA THR A 238 -8.97 7.10 1.17
C THR A 238 -10.20 6.50 1.83
N LEU A 239 -11.02 5.85 1.01
CA LEU A 239 -12.15 5.03 1.42
C LEU A 239 -11.95 3.64 0.83
N TRP A 240 -11.88 2.64 1.70
CA TRP A 240 -11.84 1.24 1.33
C TRP A 240 -13.03 0.49 1.91
N VAL A 241 -13.46 -0.54 1.19
CA VAL A 241 -14.47 -1.48 1.70
C VAL A 241 -13.81 -2.83 1.90
N LEU A 242 -13.81 -3.30 3.14
CA LEU A 242 -13.32 -4.61 3.53
C LEU A 242 -14.48 -5.59 3.40
N VAL A 243 -14.31 -6.66 2.64
CA VAL A 243 -15.35 -7.66 2.36
C VAL A 243 -14.82 -9.04 2.72
N GLY A 244 -15.57 -9.81 3.51
CA GLY A 244 -15.22 -11.20 3.81
C GLY A 244 -15.29 -12.09 2.55
N GLN A 245 -14.30 -12.97 2.38
CA GLN A 245 -14.23 -13.97 1.30
C GLN A 245 -14.50 -15.39 1.82
#